data_AF-A0A5K1FE39-F1
#
_entry.id   AF-A0A5K1FE39-F1
#
_cell.length_a   1.000
_cell.length_b   1.000
_cell.length_c   1.000
_cell.angle_alpha   90.00
_cell.angle_beta   90.00
_cell.angle_gamma   90.00
#
_symmetry.space_group_name_H-M   'P 1'
#
loop_
_entity.id
_entity.type
_entity.pdbx_description
1 polymer ?
#
loop_
_entity_poly.entity_id
_entity_poly.type
_entity_poly.pdbx_seq_one_letter_code
_entity_poly.pdbx_strand_id
1 'polypeptide(L)'
;HVFSLAVAFDWPLKQLDVKNVFLNGYVRELVYIEQPPGFKDSSKPHHVCRLNRALYGLKQAPRAWYVRFAQFLSSMEFDASITDPSLFVQRQDKTVTILLLYVDDIILTGNSSSFMTSFFATVSQQFAMIDPGDLKYFLGIQVDRTSSGLFMHQSNYALDILSRAQMQTCNTTSTPISAHPKSDNAYDEAYSDLKEYRSLAGALQYLTLTRPDLTYV
;
A
#
# COMPACT_ATOMS: atom_id res chain seq x y z
N HIS A 1 4.93 -13.41 -6.18
CA HIS A 1 6.01 -13.77 -7.14
C HIS A 1 7.26 -12.88 -7.01
N VAL A 2 7.13 -11.55 -6.96
CA VAL A 2 8.30 -10.63 -6.85
C VAL A 2 9.20 -10.95 -5.65
N PHE A 3 8.63 -11.11 -4.44
CA PHE A 3 9.39 -11.48 -3.25
C PHE A 3 10.14 -12.80 -3.39
N SER A 4 9.50 -13.81 -3.96
CA SER A 4 10.12 -15.13 -4.18
C SER A 4 11.32 -15.04 -5.11
N LEU A 5 11.23 -14.24 -6.20
CA LEU A 5 12.36 -13.99 -7.09
C LEU A 5 13.49 -13.25 -6.36
N ALA A 6 13.15 -12.21 -5.61
CA ALA A 6 14.14 -11.44 -4.87
C ALA A 6 14.88 -12.27 -3.80
N VAL A 7 14.21 -13.25 -3.18
CA VAL A 7 14.86 -14.20 -2.28
C VAL A 7 15.69 -15.22 -3.04
N ALA A 8 15.13 -15.84 -4.09
CA ALA A 8 15.79 -16.91 -4.84
C ALA A 8 17.11 -16.46 -5.51
N PHE A 9 17.17 -15.19 -5.94
CA PHE A 9 18.35 -14.61 -6.57
C PHE A 9 19.13 -13.65 -5.67
N ASP A 10 18.78 -13.58 -4.38
CA ASP A 10 19.34 -12.65 -3.40
C ASP A 10 19.38 -11.19 -3.88
N TRP A 11 18.30 -10.74 -4.54
CA TRP A 11 18.17 -9.35 -4.97
C TRP A 11 17.75 -8.45 -3.81
N PRO A 12 18.26 -7.20 -3.77
CA PRO A 12 17.79 -6.20 -2.81
C PRO A 12 16.31 -5.89 -3.04
N LEU A 13 15.59 -5.61 -1.96
CA LEU A 13 14.23 -5.09 -1.98
C LEU A 13 14.26 -3.68 -1.39
N LYS A 14 14.07 -2.70 -2.26
CA LYS A 14 14.06 -1.28 -1.88
C LYS A 14 12.64 -0.75 -1.91
N GLN A 15 12.27 -0.04 -0.87
CA GLN A 15 11.02 0.70 -0.81
C GLN A 15 11.27 2.12 -1.30
N LEU A 16 10.46 2.57 -2.26
CA LEU A 16 10.44 3.95 -2.69
C LEU A 16 9.20 4.61 -2.09
N ASP A 17 9.40 5.71 -1.38
CA ASP A 17 8.30 6.47 -0.76
C ASP A 17 8.17 7.83 -1.45
N VAL A 18 6.93 8.20 -1.78
CA VAL A 18 6.60 9.42 -2.54
C VAL A 18 5.83 10.37 -1.64
N LYS A 19 6.42 11.54 -1.37
CA LYS A 19 5.77 12.57 -0.59
C LYS A 19 4.51 13.08 -1.32
N ASN A 20 3.38 13.05 -0.62
CA ASN A 20 2.09 13.54 -1.12
C ASN A 20 1.75 12.99 -2.52
N VAL A 21 1.76 11.66 -2.65
CA VAL A 21 1.69 10.94 -3.93
C VAL A 21 0.69 11.53 -4.95
N PHE A 22 -0.52 11.89 -4.53
CA PHE A 22 -1.56 12.39 -5.43
C PHE A 22 -1.27 13.79 -6.00
N LEU A 23 -0.51 14.64 -5.30
CA LEU A 23 -0.10 15.94 -5.82
C LEU A 23 0.83 15.81 -7.03
N ASN A 24 1.39 14.62 -7.25
CA ASN A 24 2.14 14.34 -8.45
C ASN A 24 1.18 14.01 -9.62
N GLY A 25 -0.04 13.52 -9.41
CA GLY A 25 -0.99 13.29 -10.50
C GLY A 25 -1.49 14.59 -11.15
N TYR A 26 -1.63 14.60 -12.49
CA TYR A 26 -2.30 15.69 -13.21
C TYR A 26 -3.79 15.40 -13.36
N VAL A 27 -4.64 16.40 -13.11
CA VAL A 27 -6.09 16.28 -13.33
C VAL A 27 -6.39 16.70 -14.77
N ARG A 28 -6.97 15.80 -15.56
CA ARG A 28 -7.33 16.08 -16.96
C ARG A 28 -8.70 16.74 -17.06
N GLU A 29 -9.60 16.36 -16.16
CA GLU A 29 -10.96 16.89 -16.08
C GLU A 29 -10.98 18.31 -15.51
N LEU A 30 -12.01 19.09 -15.86
CA LEU A 30 -12.24 20.39 -15.25
C LEU A 30 -12.86 20.20 -13.86
N VAL A 31 -12.02 20.24 -12.84
CA VAL A 31 -12.43 20.21 -11.44
C VAL A 31 -12.17 21.57 -10.81
N TYR A 32 -13.21 22.10 -10.17
CA TYR A 32 -13.14 23.33 -9.39
C TYR A 32 -13.38 23.01 -7.92
N ILE A 33 -12.69 23.74 -7.04
CA ILE A 33 -12.89 23.69 -5.60
C ILE A 33 -13.17 25.08 -5.07
N GLU A 34 -13.85 25.15 -3.93
CA GLU A 34 -13.92 26.40 -3.16
C GLU A 34 -12.52 26.87 -2.77
N GLN A 35 -12.38 28.18 -2.60
CA GLN A 35 -11.11 28.76 -2.15
C GLN A 35 -10.77 28.20 -0.75
N PRO A 36 -9.60 27.57 -0.60
CA PRO A 36 -9.25 26.93 0.66
C PRO A 36 -9.10 27.97 1.77
N PRO A 37 -9.38 27.61 3.03
CA PRO A 37 -9.14 28.47 4.17
C PRO A 37 -7.69 29.00 4.15
N GLY A 38 -7.52 30.31 4.38
CA GLY A 38 -6.21 30.98 4.32
C GLY A 38 -5.77 31.47 2.93
N PHE A 39 -6.46 31.10 1.86
CA PHE A 39 -6.16 31.54 0.47
C PHE A 39 -7.33 32.26 -0.20
N LYS A 40 -8.34 32.67 0.58
CA LYS A 40 -9.49 33.42 0.08
C LYS A 40 -9.05 34.81 -0.38
N ASP A 41 -9.31 35.14 -1.63
CA ASP A 41 -9.08 36.46 -2.21
C ASP A 41 -10.23 37.40 -1.82
N SER A 42 -9.94 38.40 -1.00
CA SER A 42 -10.90 39.41 -0.55
C SER A 42 -11.51 40.21 -1.71
N SER A 43 -10.81 40.34 -2.83
CA SER A 43 -11.32 41.03 -4.02
C SER A 43 -12.23 40.13 -4.88
N LYS A 44 -12.16 38.81 -4.70
CA LYS A 44 -12.91 37.80 -5.48
C LYS A 44 -13.48 36.72 -4.57
N PRO A 45 -14.37 37.08 -3.62
CA PRO A 45 -14.84 36.14 -2.59
C PRO A 45 -15.64 34.95 -3.15
N HIS A 46 -16.27 35.12 -4.32
CA HIS A 46 -17.10 34.09 -4.97
C HIS A 46 -16.38 33.28 -6.05
N HIS A 47 -15.08 33.52 -6.27
CA HIS A 47 -14.32 32.72 -7.21
C HIS A 47 -14.03 31.32 -6.66
N VAL A 48 -13.78 30.40 -7.59
CA VAL A 48 -13.37 29.02 -7.32
C VAL A 48 -11.99 28.77 -7.90
N CYS A 49 -11.24 27.85 -7.31
CA CYS A 49 -9.92 27.45 -7.81
C CYS A 49 -10.07 26.27 -8.76
N ARG A 50 -9.44 26.34 -9.94
CA ARG A 50 -9.28 25.17 -10.82
C ARG A 50 -8.16 24.29 -10.30
N LEU A 51 -8.40 22.99 -10.18
CA LEU A 51 -7.36 22.03 -9.83
C LEU A 51 -6.54 21.63 -11.05
N ASN A 52 -5.23 21.84 -10.95
CA ASN A 52 -4.25 21.40 -11.94
C ASN A 52 -3.57 20.07 -11.55
N ARG A 53 -3.50 19.78 -10.24
CA ARG A 53 -2.92 18.58 -9.65
C ARG A 53 -3.96 17.86 -8.82
N ALA A 54 -3.83 16.54 -8.71
CA ALA A 54 -4.81 15.74 -7.98
C ALA A 54 -4.64 15.95 -6.47
N LEU A 55 -5.75 15.94 -5.75
CA LEU A 55 -5.80 16.10 -4.30
C LEU A 55 -6.43 14.88 -3.64
N TYR A 56 -6.13 14.69 -2.36
CA TYR A 56 -6.86 13.74 -1.52
C TYR A 56 -8.36 14.04 -1.55
N GLY A 57 -9.17 12.99 -1.59
CA GLY A 57 -10.63 13.07 -1.72
C GLY A 57 -11.15 13.08 -3.16
N LEU A 58 -10.31 13.31 -4.17
CA LEU A 58 -10.69 13.11 -5.57
C LEU A 58 -10.71 11.61 -5.90
N LYS A 59 -11.85 11.13 -6.41
CA LYS A 59 -12.01 9.72 -6.84
C LYS A 59 -10.99 9.31 -7.91
N GLN A 60 -10.55 10.27 -8.74
CA GLN A 60 -9.59 10.07 -9.82
C GLN A 60 -8.12 10.25 -9.42
N ALA A 61 -7.82 10.72 -8.20
CA ALA A 61 -6.45 11.00 -7.79
C ALA A 61 -5.51 9.79 -7.87
N PRO A 62 -5.89 8.58 -7.40
CA PRO A 62 -5.05 7.39 -7.54
C PRO A 62 -4.75 7.05 -9.00
N ARG A 63 -5.75 7.17 -9.88
CA ARG A 63 -5.58 6.91 -11.31
C ARG A 63 -4.68 7.95 -11.98
N ALA A 64 -4.84 9.23 -11.65
CA ALA A 64 -4.01 10.31 -12.17
C ALA A 64 -2.54 10.12 -11.79
N TRP A 65 -2.28 9.69 -10.56
CA TRP A 65 -0.96 9.31 -10.10
C TRP A 65 -0.40 8.11 -10.89
N TYR A 66 -1.14 7.00 -10.93
CA TYR A 66 -0.74 5.79 -11.64
C TYR A 66 -0.37 6.09 -13.10
N VAL A 67 -1.22 6.82 -13.82
CA VAL A 67 -0.97 7.16 -15.24
C VAL A 67 0.32 7.97 -15.39
N ARG A 68 0.55 8.97 -14.54
CA ARG A 68 1.77 9.78 -14.62
C ARG A 68 3.02 8.94 -14.33
N PHE A 69 2.98 8.11 -13.29
CA PHE A 69 4.13 7.30 -12.92
C PHE A 69 4.42 6.21 -13.96
N ALA A 70 3.38 5.52 -14.45
CA ALA A 70 3.51 4.54 -15.53
C ALA A 70 4.08 5.13 -16.83
N GLN A 71 3.66 6.35 -17.19
CA GLN A 71 4.25 7.08 -18.33
C GLN A 71 5.73 7.39 -18.13
N PHE A 72 6.12 7.81 -16.93
CA PHE A 72 7.53 8.00 -16.59
C PHE A 72 8.31 6.68 -16.66
N LEU A 73 7.78 5.59 -16.10
CA LEU A 73 8.42 4.27 -16.20
C LEU A 73 8.60 3.81 -17.65
N SER A 74 7.58 4.03 -18.49
CA SER A 74 7.65 3.72 -19.93
C SER A 74 8.78 4.50 -20.62
N SER A 75 9.01 5.77 -20.23
CA SER A 75 10.13 6.57 -20.76
C SER A 75 11.51 6.07 -20.31
N MET A 76 11.55 5.23 -19.27
CA MET A 76 12.75 4.57 -18.74
C MET A 76 12.85 3.10 -19.21
N GLU A 77 12.13 2.74 -20.28
CA GLU A 77 12.11 1.40 -20.89
C GLU A 77 11.57 0.29 -19.97
N PHE A 78 10.72 0.63 -19.01
CA PHE A 78 9.94 -0.36 -18.26
C PHE A 78 8.66 -0.73 -19.02
N ASP A 79 8.43 -2.02 -19.18
CA ASP A 79 7.18 -2.56 -19.71
C ASP A 79 6.24 -2.96 -18.56
N ALA A 80 4.97 -2.57 -18.67
CA ALA A 80 3.94 -3.04 -17.76
C ALA A 80 3.60 -4.52 -18.05
N SER A 81 3.43 -5.32 -17.01
CA SER A 81 2.97 -6.70 -17.16
C SER A 81 1.53 -6.75 -17.65
N ILE A 82 1.25 -7.66 -18.58
CA ILE A 82 -0.09 -7.89 -19.13
C ILE A 82 -1.02 -8.46 -18.05
N THR A 83 -0.50 -9.29 -17.16
CA THR A 83 -1.29 -9.97 -16.12
C THR A 83 -1.49 -9.13 -14.87
N ASP A 84 -0.59 -8.18 -14.63
CA ASP A 84 -0.63 -7.31 -13.45
C ASP A 84 -0.17 -5.89 -13.84
N PRO A 85 -1.10 -4.95 -14.08
CA PRO A 85 -0.76 -3.58 -14.46
C PRO A 85 0.03 -2.79 -13.41
N SER A 86 0.15 -3.30 -12.18
CA SER A 86 1.00 -2.69 -11.14
C SER A 86 2.46 -3.11 -11.23
N LEU A 87 2.75 -4.19 -11.97
CA LEU A 87 4.09 -4.75 -12.14
C LEU A 87 4.74 -4.21 -13.40
N PHE A 88 5.92 -3.62 -13.26
CA PHE A 88 6.73 -3.11 -14.34
C PHE A 88 8.08 -3.84 -14.37
N VAL A 89 8.54 -4.21 -15.56
CA VAL A 89 9.80 -4.94 -15.75
C VAL A 89 10.62 -4.23 -16.80
N GLN A 90 11.86 -3.92 -16.45
CA GLN A 90 12.87 -3.46 -17.39
C GLN A 90 13.90 -4.57 -17.60
N ARG A 91 14.26 -4.83 -18.86
CA ARG A 91 15.31 -5.78 -19.22
C ARG A 91 16.24 -5.12 -20.22
N GLN A 92 17.49 -4.92 -19.82
CA GLN A 92 18.53 -4.38 -20.68
C GLN A 92 19.77 -5.26 -20.57
N ASP A 93 20.12 -5.94 -21.66
CA ASP A 93 21.17 -6.96 -21.70
C ASP A 93 21.00 -8.04 -20.62
N LYS A 94 21.88 -8.02 -19.61
CA LYS A 94 21.86 -8.92 -18.45
C LYS A 94 21.22 -8.29 -17.21
N THR A 95 20.86 -7.02 -17.27
CA THR A 95 20.21 -6.30 -16.16
C THR A 95 18.70 -6.51 -16.21
N VAL A 96 18.14 -6.93 -15.09
CA VAL A 96 16.70 -7.06 -14.90
C VAL A 96 16.32 -6.25 -13.67
N THR A 97 15.38 -5.33 -13.84
CA THR A 97 14.79 -4.54 -12.76
C THR A 97 13.28 -4.71 -12.79
N ILE A 98 12.71 -4.95 -11.62
CA ILE A 98 11.29 -5.14 -11.40
C ILE A 98 10.82 -4.06 -10.43
N LEU A 99 9.76 -3.36 -10.79
CA LEU A 99 9.10 -2.37 -9.96
C LEU A 99 7.63 -2.78 -9.77
N LEU A 100 7.16 -2.73 -8.53
CA LEU A 100 5.76 -2.93 -8.19
C LEU A 100 5.19 -1.61 -7.65
N LEU A 101 4.11 -1.12 -8.25
CA LEU A 101 3.46 0.16 -7.93
C LEU A 101 2.04 -0.09 -7.43
N TYR A 102 1.82 0.00 -6.12
CA TYR A 102 0.49 -0.08 -5.53
C TYR A 102 0.14 1.22 -4.82
N VAL A 103 -0.52 2.12 -5.56
CA VAL A 103 -0.87 3.47 -5.07
C VAL A 103 0.39 4.21 -4.59
N ASP A 104 0.61 4.36 -3.28
CA ASP A 104 1.76 4.97 -2.63
C ASP A 104 2.87 3.98 -2.26
N ASP A 105 2.56 2.68 -2.17
CA ASP A 105 3.55 1.64 -1.89
C ASP A 105 4.29 1.24 -3.17
N ILE A 106 5.58 1.56 -3.25
CA ILE A 106 6.44 1.22 -4.39
C ILE A 106 7.61 0.36 -3.94
N ILE A 107 7.78 -0.79 -4.60
CA ILE A 107 8.94 -1.67 -4.41
C ILE A 107 9.78 -1.69 -5.69
N LEU A 108 11.09 -1.60 -5.52
CA LEU A 108 12.08 -1.80 -6.56
C LEU A 108 13.01 -2.97 -6.19
N THR A 109 13.21 -3.90 -7.11
CA THR A 109 14.15 -5.02 -6.96
C THR A 109 14.80 -5.35 -8.30
N GLY A 110 15.97 -5.97 -8.29
CA GLY A 110 16.67 -6.32 -9.51
C GLY A 110 18.07 -6.83 -9.23
N ASN A 111 18.75 -7.28 -10.29
CA ASN A 111 20.09 -7.85 -10.17
C ASN A 111 21.23 -6.80 -10.26
N SER A 112 20.91 -5.52 -10.40
CA SER A 112 21.89 -4.44 -10.55
C SER A 112 21.62 -3.29 -9.59
N SER A 113 22.32 -3.28 -8.46
CA SER A 113 22.23 -2.21 -7.47
C SER A 113 22.66 -0.84 -8.02
N SER A 114 23.61 -0.82 -8.97
CA SER A 114 24.04 0.42 -9.62
C SER A 114 22.92 1.00 -10.49
N PHE A 115 22.25 0.17 -11.28
CA PHE A 115 21.08 0.61 -12.06
C PHE A 115 19.96 1.10 -11.14
N MET A 116 19.63 0.36 -10.09
CA MET A 116 18.60 0.76 -9.12
C MET A 116 18.91 2.11 -8.46
N THR A 117 20.19 2.38 -8.15
CA THR A 117 20.64 3.65 -7.57
C THR A 117 20.48 4.80 -8.58
N SER A 118 20.90 4.61 -9.83
CA SER A 118 20.74 5.59 -10.90
C SER A 118 19.27 5.84 -11.23
N PHE A 119 18.46 4.78 -11.25
CA PHE A 119 17.01 4.87 -11.43
C PHE A 119 16.38 5.71 -10.31
N PHE A 120 16.71 5.43 -9.05
CA PHE A 120 16.22 6.23 -7.93
C PHE A 120 16.61 7.70 -8.05
N ALA A 121 17.88 8.00 -8.37
CA ALA A 121 18.32 9.38 -8.58
C ALA A 121 17.51 10.09 -9.68
N THR A 122 17.15 9.38 -10.74
CA THR A 122 16.35 9.91 -11.86
C THR A 122 14.89 10.13 -11.45
N VAL A 123 14.28 9.18 -10.75
CA VAL A 123 12.91 9.30 -10.22
C VAL A 123 12.81 10.49 -9.26
N SER A 124 13.80 10.67 -8.39
CA SER A 124 13.87 11.76 -7.41
C SER A 124 14.01 13.15 -8.02
N GLN A 125 14.42 13.26 -9.29
CA GLN A 125 14.39 14.53 -10.04
C GLN A 125 12.98 14.86 -10.55
N GLN A 126 12.13 13.85 -10.78
CA GLN A 126 10.79 14.02 -11.35
C GLN A 126 9.68 14.04 -10.30
N PHE A 127 9.90 13.36 -9.19
CA PHE A 127 8.94 13.19 -8.11
C PHE A 127 9.61 13.53 -6.77
N ALA A 128 8.82 14.05 -5.84
CA ALA A 128 9.30 14.34 -4.49
C ALA A 128 9.43 13.01 -3.70
N MET A 129 10.53 12.31 -3.94
CA MET A 129 10.84 11.04 -3.28
C MET A 129 11.45 11.27 -1.90
N ILE A 130 11.20 10.33 -1.00
CA ILE A 130 11.93 10.17 0.26
C ILE A 130 13.05 9.14 0.00
N ASP A 131 14.14 9.24 0.76
CA ASP A 131 15.30 8.36 0.60
C ASP A 131 14.89 6.87 0.60
N PRO A 132 15.47 6.05 -0.29
CA PRO A 132 15.02 4.69 -0.50
C PRO A 132 15.58 3.83 0.62
N GLY A 133 14.68 3.26 1.41
CA GLY A 133 15.01 2.32 2.47
C GLY A 133 15.04 0.88 1.98
N ASP A 134 15.58 -0.01 2.81
CA ASP A 134 15.22 -1.42 2.71
C ASP A 134 13.72 -1.57 2.97
N LEU A 135 13.09 -2.51 2.27
CA LEU A 135 11.68 -2.78 2.46
C LEU A 135 11.39 -3.21 3.91
N LYS A 136 10.54 -2.44 4.60
CA LYS A 136 10.05 -2.73 5.96
C LYS A 136 8.56 -2.98 6.00
N TYR A 137 7.81 -2.32 5.12
CA TYR A 137 6.37 -2.47 5.02
C TYR A 137 5.94 -2.49 3.56
N PHE A 138 4.96 -3.32 3.23
CA PHE A 138 4.27 -3.28 1.94
C PHE A 138 2.81 -3.62 2.14
N LEU A 139 1.88 -2.75 1.71
CA LEU A 139 0.44 -2.94 1.95
C LEU A 139 0.11 -3.12 3.44
N GLY A 140 0.87 -2.48 4.34
CA GLY A 140 0.70 -2.66 5.78
C GLY A 140 1.14 -4.04 6.33
N ILE A 141 1.80 -4.88 5.54
CA ILE A 141 2.47 -6.12 5.99
C ILE A 141 3.92 -5.79 6.33
N GLN A 142 4.36 -6.20 7.52
CA GLN A 142 5.75 -6.05 7.97
C GLN A 142 6.64 -7.05 7.25
N VAL A 143 7.82 -6.60 6.82
CA VAL A 143 8.81 -7.40 6.11
C VAL A 143 10.14 -7.31 6.83
N ASP A 144 10.62 -8.45 7.32
CA ASP A 144 11.93 -8.62 7.93
C ASP A 144 12.81 -9.50 7.05
N ARG A 145 13.91 -8.93 6.54
CA ARG A 145 14.90 -9.69 5.77
C ARG A 145 15.94 -10.31 6.72
N THR A 146 16.15 -11.60 6.58
CA THR A 146 17.14 -12.39 7.30
C THR A 146 18.14 -13.01 6.32
N SER A 147 19.22 -13.62 6.82
CA SER A 147 20.14 -14.41 6.00
C SER A 147 19.49 -15.65 5.37
N SER A 148 18.36 -16.10 5.90
CA SER A 148 17.61 -17.27 5.40
C SER A 148 16.45 -16.91 4.47
N GLY A 149 16.11 -15.63 4.32
CA GLY A 149 15.03 -15.20 3.42
C GLY A 149 14.27 -13.98 3.92
N LEU A 150 12.96 -13.97 3.69
CA LEU A 150 12.04 -12.91 4.14
C LEU A 150 11.00 -13.49 5.09
N PHE A 151 10.85 -12.85 6.24
CA PHE A 151 9.76 -13.10 7.17
C PHE A 151 8.71 -11.99 7.02
N MET A 152 7.48 -12.36 6.67
CA MET A 152 6.37 -11.44 6.48
C MET A 152 5.34 -11.67 7.57
N HIS A 153 4.95 -10.63 8.29
CA HIS A 153 4.01 -10.73 9.41
C HIS A 153 3.15 -9.46 9.56
N GLN A 154 2.10 -9.55 10.37
CA GLN A 154 1.17 -8.45 10.66
C GLN A 154 1.02 -8.25 12.17
N SER A 155 2.11 -8.41 12.94
CA SER A 155 2.08 -8.40 14.41
C SER A 155 1.52 -7.09 14.97
N ASN A 156 1.96 -5.95 14.43
CA ASN A 156 1.45 -4.63 14.86
C ASN A 156 -0.03 -4.47 14.53
N TYR A 157 -0.46 -4.97 13.37
CA TYR A 157 -1.86 -4.93 12.94
C TYR A 157 -2.75 -5.83 13.82
N ALA A 158 -2.27 -7.00 14.21
CA ALA A 158 -2.97 -7.87 15.15
C ALA A 158 -3.14 -7.21 16.53
N LEU A 159 -2.10 -6.54 17.04
CA LEU A 159 -2.18 -5.79 18.30
C LEU A 159 -3.17 -4.60 18.22
N ASP A 160 -3.22 -3.91 17.08
CA ASP A 160 -4.21 -2.85 16.83
C ASP A 160 -5.65 -3.40 16.83
N ILE A 161 -5.89 -4.55 16.18
CA ILE A 161 -7.20 -5.22 16.21
C ILE A 161 -7.60 -5.56 17.64
N LEU A 162 -6.69 -6.14 18.44
CA LEU A 162 -6.95 -6.46 19.84
C LEU A 162 -7.25 -5.20 20.67
N SER A 163 -6.57 -4.09 20.40
CA SER A 163 -6.83 -2.81 21.06
C SER A 163 -8.25 -2.31 20.73
N ARG A 164 -8.61 -2.31 19.45
CA ARG A 164 -9.93 -1.86 18.96
C ARG A 164 -11.08 -2.71 19.50
N ALA A 165 -10.87 -4.03 19.60
CA ALA A 165 -11.84 -4.95 20.18
C ALA A 165 -11.86 -4.95 21.72
N GLN A 166 -10.98 -4.17 22.37
CA GLN A 166 -10.80 -4.15 23.83
C GLN A 166 -10.40 -5.52 24.42
N MET A 167 -9.64 -6.31 23.66
CA MET A 167 -9.26 -7.70 23.97
C MET A 167 -7.78 -7.87 24.35
N GLN A 168 -7.06 -6.79 24.66
CA GLN A 168 -5.61 -6.86 24.95
C GLN A 168 -5.25 -7.76 26.15
N THR A 169 -6.17 -7.91 27.10
CA THR A 169 -6.00 -8.71 28.32
C THR A 169 -6.72 -10.06 28.27
N CYS A 170 -7.31 -10.40 27.13
CA CYS A 170 -7.99 -11.69 26.97
C CYS A 170 -7.01 -12.85 27.05
N ASN A 171 -7.47 -13.97 27.61
CA ASN A 171 -6.70 -15.20 27.63
C ASN A 171 -6.45 -15.72 26.22
N THR A 172 -5.27 -16.29 25.99
CA THR A 172 -4.95 -16.94 24.72
C THR A 172 -5.78 -18.20 24.55
N THR A 173 -6.18 -18.47 23.30
CA THR A 173 -6.81 -19.74 22.91
C THR A 173 -5.92 -20.42 21.86
N SER A 174 -5.78 -21.73 21.94
CA SER A 174 -5.06 -22.54 20.95
C SER A 174 -5.87 -22.77 19.69
N THR A 175 -7.18 -22.56 19.74
CA THR A 175 -8.10 -22.81 18.62
C THR A 175 -9.00 -21.60 18.38
N PRO A 176 -9.28 -21.22 17.11
CA PRO A 176 -10.18 -20.12 16.79
C PRO A 176 -11.63 -20.37 17.20
N ILE A 177 -12.03 -21.65 17.27
CA ILE A 177 -13.39 -22.07 17.60
C ILE A 177 -13.43 -22.70 19.00
N SER A 178 -14.48 -22.42 19.76
CA SER A 178 -14.72 -23.08 21.04
C SER A 178 -14.93 -24.58 20.83
N ALA A 179 -14.19 -25.41 21.56
CA ALA A 179 -14.39 -26.87 21.58
C ALA A 179 -15.73 -27.27 22.23
N HIS A 180 -16.34 -26.37 23.00
CA HIS A 180 -17.63 -26.58 23.64
C HIS A 180 -18.72 -25.81 22.87
N PRO A 181 -19.85 -26.48 22.52
CA PRO A 181 -21.00 -25.78 21.97
C PRO A 181 -21.49 -24.74 22.98
N LYS A 182 -21.64 -23.50 22.53
CA LYS A 182 -22.29 -22.45 23.32
C LYS A 182 -23.74 -22.87 23.50
N SER A 183 -24.30 -22.72 24.70
CA SER A 183 -25.71 -23.01 24.98
C SER A 183 -26.62 -22.23 24.03
N ASP A 184 -27.70 -22.85 23.53
CA ASP A 184 -28.62 -22.27 22.54
C ASP A 184 -29.15 -20.86 22.89
N ASN A 185 -29.17 -20.50 24.18
CA ASN A 185 -29.57 -19.17 24.67
C ASN A 185 -28.56 -18.03 24.37
N ALA A 186 -27.39 -18.31 23.77
CA ALA A 186 -26.38 -17.30 23.44
C ALA A 186 -26.57 -16.64 22.07
N TYR A 187 -27.55 -17.08 21.28
CA TYR A 187 -27.79 -16.63 19.90
C TYR A 187 -28.90 -15.57 19.77
N ASP A 188 -29.60 -15.22 20.86
CA ASP A 188 -30.80 -14.39 20.78
C ASP A 188 -30.56 -12.87 20.84
N GLU A 189 -29.37 -12.41 21.23
CA GLU A 189 -29.04 -10.99 21.23
C GLU A 189 -28.19 -10.61 20.01
N ALA A 190 -28.81 -9.90 19.08
CA ALA A 190 -28.10 -9.29 17.96
C ALA A 190 -27.03 -8.33 18.48
N TYR A 191 -25.80 -8.45 17.96
CA TYR A 191 -24.74 -7.51 18.26
C TYR A 191 -25.20 -6.08 17.93
N SER A 192 -25.17 -5.20 18.93
CA SER A 192 -25.84 -3.90 18.88
C SER A 192 -25.18 -2.93 17.89
N ASP A 193 -23.86 -3.03 17.68
CA ASP A 193 -23.11 -2.20 16.73
C ASP A 193 -22.66 -3.00 15.48
N LEU A 194 -23.52 -3.02 14.47
CA LEU A 194 -23.22 -3.65 13.19
C LEU A 194 -22.00 -3.05 12.47
N LYS A 195 -21.66 -1.78 12.72
CA LYS A 195 -20.53 -1.11 12.07
C LYS A 195 -19.22 -1.59 12.68
N GLU A 196 -19.14 -1.66 14.00
CA GLU A 196 -17.98 -2.21 14.71
C GLU A 196 -17.76 -3.67 14.34
N TYR A 197 -18.81 -4.49 14.35
CA TYR A 197 -18.73 -5.89 13.93
C TYR A 197 -18.15 -6.04 12.52
N ARG A 198 -18.69 -5.31 11.53
CA ARG A 198 -18.20 -5.35 10.14
C ARG A 198 -16.75 -4.86 10.03
N SER A 199 -16.38 -3.85 10.81
CA SER A 199 -15.03 -3.32 10.85
C SER A 199 -14.02 -4.33 11.39
N LEU A 200 -14.35 -5.05 12.46
CA LEU A 200 -13.52 -6.11 13.03
C LEU A 200 -13.45 -7.33 12.11
N ALA A 201 -14.57 -7.76 11.54
CA ALA A 201 -14.61 -8.86 10.57
C ALA A 201 -13.71 -8.57 9.35
N GLY A 202 -13.79 -7.36 8.79
CA GLY A 202 -12.91 -6.94 7.69
C GLY A 202 -11.44 -6.90 8.09
N ALA A 203 -11.13 -6.45 9.31
CA ALA A 203 -9.76 -6.42 9.80
C ALA A 203 -9.18 -7.83 10.02
N LEU A 204 -9.97 -8.74 10.59
CA LEU A 204 -9.59 -10.15 10.74
C LEU A 204 -9.39 -10.82 9.37
N GLN A 205 -10.28 -10.55 8.41
CA GLN A 205 -10.13 -11.04 7.03
C GLN A 205 -8.83 -10.56 6.37
N TYR A 206 -8.38 -9.34 6.68
CA TYR A 206 -7.10 -8.84 6.19
C TYR A 206 -5.90 -9.51 6.89
N LEU A 207 -6.04 -9.83 8.19
CA LEU A 207 -5.01 -10.51 8.98
C LEU A 207 -4.78 -11.95 8.50
N THR A 208 -5.73 -12.58 7.80
CA THR A 208 -5.58 -13.94 7.25
C THR A 208 -4.47 -14.05 6.21
N LEU A 209 -4.00 -12.93 5.65
CA LEU A 209 -2.86 -12.92 4.73
C LEU A 209 -1.59 -13.49 5.37
N THR A 210 -1.41 -13.30 6.69
CA THR A 210 -0.28 -13.87 7.45
C THR A 210 -0.70 -14.86 8.53
N ARG A 211 -2.00 -14.92 8.85
CA ARG A 211 -2.60 -15.85 9.83
C ARG A 211 -3.77 -16.64 9.21
N PRO A 212 -3.50 -17.52 8.23
CA PRO A 212 -4.55 -18.29 7.56
C PRO A 212 -5.30 -19.24 8.51
N ASP A 213 -4.70 -19.56 9.66
CA ASP A 213 -5.30 -20.37 10.72
C ASP A 213 -6.48 -19.69 11.44
N LEU A 214 -6.71 -18.39 11.24
CA LEU A 214 -7.88 -17.68 11.77
C LEU A 214 -9.17 -17.99 11.02
N THR A 215 -9.08 -18.50 9.79
CA THR A 215 -10.22 -18.91 8.99
C THR A 215 -10.42 -20.41 9.05
N TYR A 216 -11.67 -20.83 9.22
CA TYR A 216 -12.08 -22.22 9.03
C TYR A 216 -12.31 -22.47 7.53
N VAL A 217 -11.80 -23.59 7.02
CA VAL A 217 -12.05 -24.09 5.65
C VAL A 217 -13.10 -25.19 5.71
#